data_AF-A0A4Y2A8U7-F1
#
_entry.id   AF-A0A4Y2A8U7-F1
#
_cell.length_a   1.000
_cell.length_b   1.000
_cell.length_c   1.000
_cell.angle_alpha   90.00
_cell.angle_beta   90.00
_cell.angle_gamma   90.00
#
_symmetry.space_group_name_H-M   'P 1'
#
loop_
_entity.id
_entity.type
_entity.pdbx_description
1 polymer ?
#
loop_
_entity_poly.entity_id
_entity_poly.type
_entity_poly.pdbx_seq_one_letter_code
_entity_poly.pdbx_strand_id
1 'polypeptide(L)'
;MLTVLQLSWCVGLDSDILYGRKLLSRAVRISAFYSLDGEAQSPLISGAKKKFNLPKLEFRQCNGDIKDWLQFWSQFQHIHNDEEIMPENKFQYLVQETVSGLRVREVVESFPQTGANCAKAVDSLKARFGRDELLVEVYARELLKLIISVQKHEKFSMTSLYDKIVSYLRALETLGLATDK
;
A
#
# COMPACT_ATOMS: atom_id res chain seq x y z
N MET A 1 -26.90 -13.74 -31.99
CA MET A 1 -26.94 -12.85 -30.81
C MET A 1 -26.62 -13.67 -29.57
N LEU A 2 -25.32 -13.82 -29.33
CA LEU A 2 -24.63 -14.34 -28.15
C LEU A 2 -23.14 -14.33 -28.56
N THR A 3 -22.23 -14.12 -27.61
CA THR A 3 -20.74 -14.03 -27.73
C THR A 3 -20.15 -12.68 -28.15
N VAL A 4 -19.94 -11.78 -27.17
CA VAL A 4 -18.71 -10.93 -27.07
C VAL A 4 -18.36 -10.65 -25.58
N LEU A 5 -19.30 -10.76 -24.63
CA LEU A 5 -19.04 -10.43 -23.21
C LEU A 5 -18.50 -11.58 -22.34
N GLN A 6 -17.66 -12.47 -22.88
CA GLN A 6 -17.01 -13.50 -22.05
C GLN A 6 -15.50 -13.67 -22.26
N LEU A 7 -14.83 -12.69 -22.89
CA LEU A 7 -13.38 -12.74 -23.11
C LEU A 7 -12.66 -11.41 -22.80
N SER A 8 -12.91 -10.84 -21.63
CA SER A 8 -12.03 -9.79 -21.08
C SER A 8 -11.80 -9.92 -19.56
N TRP A 9 -11.95 -11.14 -19.03
CA TRP A 9 -11.60 -11.50 -17.65
C TRP A 9 -10.59 -12.65 -17.63
N CYS A 10 -9.64 -12.67 -18.56
CA CYS A 10 -8.64 -13.75 -18.65
C CYS A 10 -7.21 -13.31 -18.99
N VAL A 11 -6.85 -12.02 -18.92
CA VAL A 11 -5.45 -11.62 -19.09
C VAL A 11 -5.09 -10.58 -18.04
N GLY A 12 -4.43 -11.00 -16.96
CA GLY A 12 -3.58 -10.08 -16.21
C GLY A 12 -3.58 -10.12 -14.67
N LEU A 13 -3.97 -11.20 -14.00
CA LEU A 13 -3.93 -11.23 -12.51
C LEU A 13 -3.33 -12.49 -11.87
N ASP A 14 -2.76 -13.43 -12.64
CA ASP A 14 -2.14 -14.64 -12.07
C ASP A 14 -0.65 -14.48 -11.71
N SER A 15 0.04 -13.45 -12.22
CA SER A 15 1.46 -13.23 -11.92
C SER A 15 1.70 -12.55 -10.56
N ASP A 16 0.75 -11.72 -10.10
CA ASP A 16 0.91 -10.93 -8.87
C ASP A 16 0.61 -11.74 -7.61
N ILE A 17 -0.34 -12.69 -7.71
CA ILE A 17 -0.67 -13.64 -6.63
C ILE A 17 0.52 -14.55 -6.32
N LEU A 18 1.28 -14.98 -7.34
CA LEU A 18 2.46 -15.82 -7.17
C LEU A 18 3.68 -15.03 -6.63
N TYR A 19 3.71 -13.71 -6.85
CA TYR A 19 4.79 -12.85 -6.41
C TYR A 19 4.69 -12.53 -4.91
N GLY A 20 3.49 -12.23 -4.42
CA GLY A 20 3.21 -12.06 -2.98
C GLY A 20 3.59 -13.31 -2.17
N ARG A 21 3.22 -14.50 -2.65
CA ARG A 21 3.55 -15.79 -2.00
C ARG A 21 5.06 -16.09 -1.95
N LYS A 22 5.85 -15.64 -2.93
CA LYS A 22 7.32 -15.80 -2.94
C LYS A 22 8.05 -14.80 -2.04
N LEU A 23 7.49 -13.60 -1.84
CA LEU A 23 8.02 -12.62 -0.90
C LEU A 23 7.84 -13.08 0.55
N LEU A 24 6.69 -13.68 0.87
CA LEU A 24 6.39 -14.22 2.21
C LEU A 24 7.33 -15.38 2.61
N SER A 25 7.64 -16.31 1.69
CA SER A 25 8.55 -17.43 2.01
C SER A 25 10.01 -17.00 2.28
N ARG A 26 10.43 -15.83 1.80
CA ARG A 26 11.77 -15.27 2.08
C ARG A 26 11.80 -14.34 3.28
N ALA A 27 10.74 -13.57 3.54
CA ALA A 27 10.65 -12.69 4.70
C ALA A 27 10.54 -13.49 6.02
N VAL A 28 9.79 -14.60 6.02
CA VAL A 28 9.69 -15.51 7.19
C VAL A 28 11.04 -16.20 7.50
N ARG A 29 11.93 -16.38 6.51
CA ARG A 29 13.28 -16.93 6.74
C ARG A 29 14.25 -15.92 7.35
N ILE A 30 13.97 -14.62 7.27
CA ILE A 30 14.88 -13.58 7.79
C ILE A 30 14.65 -13.36 9.30
N SER A 31 13.44 -13.58 9.81
CA SER A 31 13.18 -13.51 11.26
C SER A 31 13.68 -14.72 12.06
N ALA A 32 14.06 -15.82 11.38
CA ALA A 32 14.64 -17.01 12.03
C ALA A 32 16.16 -16.93 12.25
N PHE A 33 16.82 -15.82 11.90
CA PHE A 33 18.29 -15.72 11.91
C PHE A 33 18.90 -15.13 13.19
N TYR A 34 18.09 -14.68 14.17
CA TYR A 34 18.57 -14.27 15.49
C TYR A 34 18.09 -15.24 16.57
N SER A 35 18.69 -16.44 16.64
CA SER A 35 18.91 -17.23 17.86
C SER A 35 19.72 -18.50 17.60
N LEU A 36 20.87 -18.59 18.29
CA LEU A 36 21.64 -19.77 18.73
C LEU A 36 22.69 -20.42 17.79
N ASP A 37 23.84 -20.70 18.43
CA ASP A 37 25.14 -21.19 17.97
C ASP A 37 25.16 -22.62 17.39
N GLY A 38 26.23 -22.96 16.64
CA GLY A 38 26.69 -24.35 16.48
C GLY A 38 27.20 -24.79 15.09
N GLU A 39 28.53 -24.86 14.96
CA GLU A 39 29.41 -25.79 14.19
C GLU A 39 29.03 -26.54 12.88
N ALA A 40 30.03 -26.54 11.96
CA ALA A 40 30.52 -27.61 11.05
C ALA A 40 29.80 -28.04 9.71
N GLN A 41 30.34 -27.53 8.59
CA GLN A 41 30.77 -28.12 7.29
C GLN A 41 29.98 -29.21 6.46
N SER A 42 29.47 -28.75 5.29
CA SER A 42 29.64 -29.20 3.86
C SER A 42 29.16 -30.59 3.35
N PRO A 43 29.10 -30.82 2.01
CA PRO A 43 28.43 -30.10 0.90
C PRO A 43 27.48 -31.04 0.10
N LEU A 44 26.74 -30.57 -0.93
CA LEU A 44 26.51 -31.28 -2.23
C LEU A 44 25.53 -30.52 -3.16
N ILE A 45 25.84 -30.64 -4.46
CA ILE A 45 25.39 -29.91 -5.65
C ILE A 45 23.89 -30.08 -5.97
N SER A 46 23.19 -29.01 -6.41
CA SER A 46 22.29 -29.09 -7.59
C SER A 46 21.77 -27.72 -8.07
N GLY A 47 21.81 -27.54 -9.39
CA GLY A 47 20.83 -26.75 -10.14
C GLY A 47 21.03 -25.23 -10.18
N ALA A 48 21.67 -24.76 -11.24
CA ALA A 48 21.68 -23.35 -11.62
C ALA A 48 20.24 -22.81 -11.77
N LYS A 49 19.80 -22.00 -10.80
CA LYS A 49 18.70 -21.06 -10.97
C LYS A 49 19.34 -19.67 -11.06
N LYS A 50 19.35 -19.07 -12.25
CA LYS A 50 19.69 -17.65 -12.41
C LYS A 50 18.77 -16.87 -11.47
N LYS A 51 19.31 -16.44 -10.33
CA LYS A 51 18.63 -15.58 -9.36
C LYS A 51 18.54 -14.21 -10.02
N PHE A 52 17.41 -13.92 -10.64
CA PHE A 52 17.03 -12.55 -10.90
C PHE A 52 16.82 -11.90 -9.54
N ASN A 53 17.84 -11.18 -9.07
CA ASN A 53 17.70 -10.31 -7.92
C ASN A 53 16.90 -9.10 -8.41
N LEU A 54 15.58 -9.17 -8.26
CA LEU A 54 14.74 -8.01 -8.39
C LEU A 54 15.16 -7.03 -7.28
N PRO A 55 15.21 -5.71 -7.55
CA PRO A 55 15.33 -4.71 -6.51
C PRO A 55 14.29 -5.04 -5.44
N LYS A 56 14.70 -5.02 -4.16
CA LYS A 56 13.73 -5.13 -3.06
C LYS A 56 12.69 -4.06 -3.32
N LEU A 57 11.41 -4.44 -3.47
CA LEU A 57 10.34 -3.45 -3.49
C LEU A 57 10.38 -2.77 -2.12
N GLU A 58 10.92 -1.57 -2.08
CA GLU A 58 10.76 -0.69 -0.94
C GLU A 58 9.29 -0.26 -0.97
N PHE A 59 8.54 -0.68 0.05
CA PHE A 59 7.21 -0.15 0.23
C PHE A 59 7.31 1.36 0.39
N ARG A 60 6.50 2.09 -0.39
CA ARG A 60 6.50 3.54 -0.28
C ARG A 60 5.82 3.90 1.03
N GLN A 61 6.63 4.32 1.98
CA GLN A 61 6.17 4.62 3.33
C GLN A 61 5.15 5.77 3.31
N CYS A 62 4.10 5.64 4.12
CA CYS A 62 3.04 6.65 4.21
C CYS A 62 3.54 7.87 4.99
N ASN A 63 3.57 9.05 4.34
CA ASN A 63 4.03 10.30 4.94
C ASN A 63 3.01 10.94 5.91
N GLY A 64 1.89 10.27 6.15
CA GLY A 64 0.85 10.74 7.06
C GLY A 64 0.02 11.92 6.54
N ASP A 65 0.23 12.34 5.28
CA ASP A 65 -0.74 13.16 4.56
C ASP A 65 -1.97 12.29 4.26
N ILE A 66 -3.15 12.85 4.50
CA ILE A 66 -4.44 12.23 4.18
C ILE A 66 -4.48 11.83 2.69
N LYS A 67 -3.83 12.60 1.81
CA LYS A 67 -3.77 12.31 0.35
C LYS A 67 -3.04 11.02 0.01
N ASP A 68 -2.16 10.55 0.90
CA ASP A 68 -1.42 9.30 0.71
C ASP A 68 -2.22 8.09 1.17
N TRP A 69 -3.37 8.30 1.83
CA TRP A 69 -4.17 7.22 2.41
C TRP A 69 -4.60 6.18 1.38
N LEU A 70 -5.11 6.60 0.21
CA LEU A 70 -5.57 5.66 -0.82
C LEU A 70 -4.43 4.74 -1.28
N GLN A 71 -3.26 5.30 -1.47
CA GLN A 71 -2.08 4.54 -1.87
C GLN A 71 -1.57 3.63 -0.75
N PHE A 72 -1.56 4.12 0.49
CA PHE A 72 -1.17 3.33 1.66
C PHE A 72 -2.12 2.15 1.87
N TRP A 73 -3.43 2.41 1.90
CA TRP A 73 -4.45 1.39 2.13
C TRP A 73 -4.45 0.37 0.99
N SER A 74 -4.26 0.79 -0.26
CA SER A 74 -4.16 -0.13 -1.40
C SER A 74 -3.00 -1.13 -1.26
N GLN A 75 -1.89 -0.74 -0.64
CA GLN A 75 -0.76 -1.65 -0.40
C GLN A 75 -1.04 -2.57 0.79
N PHE A 76 -1.51 -1.99 1.91
CA PHE A 76 -1.68 -2.73 3.15
C PHE A 76 -2.90 -3.67 3.13
N GLN A 77 -3.97 -3.36 2.37
CA GLN A 77 -5.21 -4.15 2.34
C GLN A 77 -4.97 -5.62 1.97
N HIS A 78 -3.99 -5.91 1.11
CA HIS A 78 -3.67 -7.28 0.70
C HIS A 78 -3.12 -8.09 1.88
N ILE A 79 -2.25 -7.48 2.69
CA ILE A 79 -1.71 -8.10 3.91
C ILE A 79 -2.82 -8.20 4.97
N HIS A 80 -3.66 -7.18 5.08
CA HIS A 80 -4.76 -7.16 6.04
C HIS A 80 -5.76 -8.30 5.79
N ASN A 81 -6.11 -8.55 4.53
CA ASN A 81 -7.09 -9.55 4.12
C ASN A 81 -6.52 -10.98 4.00
N ASP A 82 -5.20 -11.16 4.08
CA ASP A 82 -4.56 -12.47 3.97
C ASP A 82 -4.73 -13.28 5.27
N GLU A 83 -5.52 -14.35 5.23
CA GLU A 83 -5.76 -15.23 6.40
C GLU A 83 -4.55 -16.10 6.78
N GLU A 84 -3.60 -16.32 5.87
CA GLU A 84 -2.39 -17.12 6.14
C GLU A 84 -1.41 -16.36 7.06
N ILE A 85 -1.49 -15.02 7.12
CA ILE A 85 -0.59 -14.18 7.91
C ILE A 85 -1.13 -14.00 9.33
N MET A 86 -0.31 -14.34 10.34
CA MET A 86 -0.67 -14.15 11.74
C MET A 86 -0.89 -12.66 12.08
N PRO A 87 -1.88 -12.31 12.93
CA PRO A 87 -2.18 -10.93 13.29
C PRO A 87 -1.00 -10.14 13.86
N GLU A 88 -0.10 -10.78 14.62
CA GLU A 88 1.12 -10.18 15.15
C GLU A 88 2.07 -9.74 14.02
N ASN A 89 2.22 -10.59 13.00
CA ASN A 89 3.03 -10.28 11.83
C ASN A 89 2.40 -9.14 11.04
N LYS A 90 1.07 -9.14 10.85
CA LYS A 90 0.34 -8.02 10.21
C LYS A 90 0.58 -6.70 10.94
N PHE A 91 0.58 -6.71 12.28
CA PHE A 91 0.88 -5.52 13.07
C PHE A 91 2.31 -5.06 12.83
N GLN A 92 3.29 -5.96 12.85
CA GLN A 92 4.67 -5.61 12.57
C GLN A 92 4.85 -4.99 11.18
N TYR A 93 4.16 -5.53 10.17
CA TYR A 93 4.11 -4.93 8.84
C TYR A 93 3.49 -3.53 8.86
N LEU A 94 2.35 -3.35 9.53
CA LEU A 94 1.70 -2.04 9.67
C LEU A 94 2.65 -0.98 10.26
N VAL A 95 3.44 -1.36 11.24
CA VAL A 95 4.49 -0.51 11.84
C VAL A 95 5.55 -0.19 10.77
N GLN A 96 6.08 -1.18 10.05
CA GLN A 96 7.12 -0.97 9.03
C GLN A 96 6.66 -0.08 7.85
N GLU A 97 5.40 -0.17 7.46
CA GLU A 97 4.78 0.60 6.36
C GLU A 97 4.55 2.09 6.69
N THR A 98 4.70 2.46 7.96
CA THR A 98 4.43 3.81 8.45
C THR A 98 5.73 4.49 8.88
N VAL A 99 5.95 5.72 8.40
CA VAL A 99 7.18 6.48 8.69
C VAL A 99 7.17 6.94 10.15
N SER A 100 8.27 6.67 10.86
CA SER A 100 8.46 7.13 12.24
C SER A 100 8.32 8.65 12.39
N GLY A 101 7.64 9.09 13.45
CA GLY A 101 7.45 10.51 13.75
C GLY A 101 6.33 11.21 12.96
N LEU A 102 5.57 10.48 12.14
CA LEU A 102 4.41 11.02 11.42
C LEU A 102 3.09 10.61 12.08
N ARG A 103 2.05 11.39 11.84
CA ARG A 103 0.74 11.23 12.50
C ARG A 103 0.13 9.84 12.34
N VAL A 104 0.31 9.21 11.18
CA VAL A 104 -0.16 7.83 10.93
C VAL A 104 0.56 6.83 11.84
N ARG A 105 1.88 6.99 12.02
CA ARG A 105 2.67 6.16 12.92
C ARG A 105 2.27 6.36 14.38
N GLU A 106 2.05 7.59 14.82
CA GLU A 106 1.59 7.88 16.19
C GLU A 106 0.30 7.13 16.53
N VAL A 107 -0.61 7.00 15.56
CA VAL A 107 -1.83 6.20 15.74
C VAL A 107 -1.50 4.72 15.90
N VAL A 108 -0.63 4.17 15.07
CA VAL A 108 -0.22 2.75 15.15
C VAL A 108 0.48 2.46 16.49
N GLU A 109 1.41 3.31 16.90
CA GLU A 109 2.20 3.16 18.13
C GLU A 109 1.39 3.41 19.41
N SER A 110 0.21 4.04 19.30
CA SER A 110 -0.71 4.20 20.44
C SER A 110 -1.33 2.87 20.91
N PHE A 111 -1.18 1.79 20.13
CA PHE A 111 -1.64 0.46 20.48
C PHE A 111 -0.45 -0.45 20.80
N PRO A 112 -0.52 -1.27 21.88
CA PRO A 112 0.48 -2.31 22.11
C PRO A 112 0.52 -3.28 20.92
N GLN A 113 1.72 -3.54 20.40
CA GLN A 113 1.98 -4.39 19.24
C GLN A 113 1.70 -5.87 19.55
N THR A 114 0.41 -6.21 19.52
CA THR A 114 -0.13 -7.55 19.76
C THR A 114 -1.15 -7.87 18.68
N GLY A 115 -1.35 -9.15 18.34
CA GLY A 115 -2.29 -9.52 17.27
C GLY A 115 -3.72 -9.03 17.52
N ALA A 116 -4.19 -9.11 18.76
CA ALA A 116 -5.52 -8.63 19.16
C ALA A 116 -5.73 -7.12 18.95
N ASN A 117 -4.65 -6.33 18.94
CA ASN A 117 -4.72 -4.89 18.70
C ASN A 117 -4.50 -4.50 17.24
N CYS A 118 -4.12 -5.42 16.36
CA CYS A 118 -3.87 -5.11 14.94
C CYS A 118 -5.13 -4.56 14.27
N ALA A 119 -6.26 -5.26 14.44
CA ALA A 119 -7.54 -4.82 13.92
C ALA A 119 -7.93 -3.43 14.46
N LYS A 120 -7.77 -3.21 15.77
CA LYS A 120 -8.09 -1.93 16.42
C LYS A 120 -7.24 -0.77 15.89
N ALA A 121 -5.95 -1.02 15.64
CA ALA A 121 -5.06 -0.02 15.06
C ALA A 121 -5.49 0.33 13.62
N VAL A 122 -5.81 -0.68 12.81
CA VAL A 122 -6.33 -0.49 11.44
C VAL A 122 -7.64 0.28 11.43
N ASP A 123 -8.58 -0.06 12.32
CA ASP A 123 -9.87 0.63 12.42
C ASP A 123 -9.69 2.09 12.83
N SER A 124 -8.79 2.36 13.78
CA SER A 124 -8.44 3.73 14.19
C SER A 124 -7.83 4.54 13.03
N LEU A 125 -6.99 3.89 12.19
CA LEU A 125 -6.45 4.52 10.99
C LEU A 125 -7.54 4.84 9.97
N LYS A 126 -8.42 3.89 9.65
CA LYS A 126 -9.56 4.10 8.74
C LYS A 126 -10.46 5.23 9.23
N ALA A 127 -10.79 5.24 10.52
CA ALA A 127 -11.65 6.27 11.11
C ALA A 127 -11.04 7.69 11.05
N ARG A 128 -9.71 7.81 11.08
CA ARG A 128 -9.00 9.10 11.08
C ARG A 128 -8.62 9.59 9.69
N PHE A 129 -8.19 8.69 8.80
CA PHE A 129 -7.60 9.02 7.52
C PHE A 129 -8.39 8.48 6.32
N GLY A 130 -9.10 7.36 6.50
CA GLY A 130 -9.81 6.65 5.45
C GLY A 130 -11.29 6.96 5.31
N ARG A 131 -11.72 8.15 5.73
CA ARG A 131 -13.10 8.60 5.53
C ARG A 131 -13.23 9.21 4.15
N ASP A 132 -14.04 8.59 3.30
CA ASP A 132 -14.25 9.03 1.92
C ASP A 132 -14.67 10.50 1.84
N GLU A 133 -15.59 10.94 2.71
CA GLU A 133 -16.03 12.35 2.79
C GLU A 133 -14.86 13.34 2.98
N LEU A 134 -13.93 12.99 3.88
CA LEU A 134 -12.77 13.82 4.18
C LEU A 134 -11.74 13.76 3.04
N LEU A 135 -11.57 12.60 2.40
CA LEU A 135 -10.70 12.46 1.24
C LEU A 135 -11.23 13.28 0.05
N VAL A 136 -12.54 13.22 -0.21
CA VAL A 136 -13.22 14.05 -1.21
C VAL A 136 -12.98 15.53 -0.96
N GLU A 137 -13.19 16.00 0.27
CA GLU A 137 -12.97 17.40 0.63
C GLU A 137 -11.51 17.82 0.37
N VAL A 138 -10.55 16.97 0.74
CA VAL A 138 -9.12 17.25 0.52
C VAL A 138 -8.79 17.36 -0.96
N TYR A 139 -9.18 16.38 -1.79
CA TYR A 139 -8.89 16.44 -3.23
C TYR A 139 -9.61 17.61 -3.92
N ALA A 140 -10.85 17.92 -3.52
CA ALA A 140 -11.57 19.10 -4.02
C ALA A 140 -10.84 20.41 -3.66
N ARG A 141 -10.33 20.52 -2.42
CA ARG A 141 -9.55 21.69 -1.99
C ARG A 141 -8.24 21.82 -2.75
N GLU A 142 -7.56 20.71 -3.07
CA GLU A 142 -6.34 20.74 -3.88
C GLU A 142 -6.61 21.17 -5.34
N LEU A 143 -7.73 20.74 -5.93
CA LEU A 143 -8.18 21.24 -7.23
C LEU A 143 -8.44 22.76 -7.19
N LEU A 144 -9.15 23.25 -6.17
CA LEU A 144 -9.40 24.69 -6.00
C LEU A 144 -8.10 25.49 -5.83
N LYS A 145 -7.15 24.97 -5.04
CA LYS A 145 -5.82 25.58 -4.89
C LYS A 145 -5.10 25.69 -6.23
N LEU A 146 -5.13 24.65 -7.06
CA LEU A 146 -4.53 24.69 -8.40
C LEU A 146 -5.16 25.77 -9.28
N ILE A 147 -6.49 25.89 -9.28
CA ILE A 147 -7.21 26.92 -10.05
C ILE A 147 -6.77 28.33 -9.58
N ILE A 148 -6.72 28.56 -8.28
CA ILE A 148 -6.29 29.85 -7.70
C ILE A 148 -4.82 30.14 -8.06
N SER A 149 -3.93 29.15 -8.01
CA SER A 149 -2.53 29.31 -8.40
C SER A 149 -2.39 29.70 -9.88
N VAL A 150 -3.18 29.10 -10.78
CA VAL A 150 -3.23 29.47 -12.19
C VAL A 150 -3.72 30.91 -12.38
N GLN A 151 -4.77 31.32 -11.66
CA GLN A 151 -5.27 32.71 -11.69
C GLN A 151 -4.23 33.72 -11.18
N LYS A 152 -3.39 33.33 -10.23
CA LYS A 152 -2.29 34.14 -9.69
C LYS A 152 -1.05 34.17 -10.59
N HIS A 153 -1.11 33.58 -11.78
CA HIS A 153 0.02 33.46 -12.71
C HIS A 153 1.25 32.76 -12.12
N GLU A 154 1.02 31.83 -11.18
CA GLU A 154 2.08 30.96 -10.69
C GLU A 154 2.60 30.07 -11.84
N LYS A 155 3.92 29.88 -11.92
CA LYS A 155 4.53 29.16 -13.03
C LYS A 155 4.35 27.65 -12.86
N PHE A 156 3.66 27.04 -13.81
CA PHE A 156 3.59 25.59 -13.98
C PHE A 156 4.04 25.21 -15.39
N SER A 157 4.66 24.04 -15.54
CA SER A 157 4.70 23.44 -16.87
C SER A 157 3.32 22.89 -17.21
N MET A 158 2.91 22.99 -18.48
CA MET A 158 1.62 22.49 -18.95
C MET A 158 1.40 21.02 -18.58
N THR A 159 2.43 20.19 -18.73
CA THR A 159 2.42 18.78 -18.34
C THR A 159 2.16 18.60 -16.84
N SER A 160 2.88 19.35 -15.99
CA SER A 160 2.72 19.22 -14.53
C SER A 160 1.32 19.63 -14.05
N LEU A 161 0.70 20.62 -14.69
CA LEU A 161 -0.65 21.06 -14.36
C LEU A 161 -1.67 19.98 -14.76
N TYR A 162 -1.57 19.47 -15.98
CA TYR A 162 -2.42 18.40 -16.48
C TYR A 162 -2.34 17.15 -15.61
N ASP A 163 -1.12 16.67 -15.32
CA ASP A 163 -0.91 15.46 -14.53
C ASP A 163 -1.51 15.58 -13.13
N LYS A 164 -1.38 16.75 -12.49
CA LYS A 164 -1.97 17.01 -11.17
C LYS A 164 -3.49 17.00 -11.20
N ILE A 165 -4.10 17.70 -12.16
CA ILE A 165 -5.57 17.74 -12.32
C ILE A 165 -6.10 16.32 -12.52
N VAL A 166 -5.52 15.59 -13.47
CA VAL A 166 -5.96 14.22 -13.79
C VAL A 166 -5.73 13.28 -12.61
N SER A 167 -4.63 13.42 -11.87
CA SER A 167 -4.39 12.63 -10.65
C SER A 167 -5.48 12.84 -9.60
N TYR A 168 -5.86 14.09 -9.33
CA TYR A 168 -6.92 14.38 -8.36
C TYR A 168 -8.29 13.92 -8.83
N LEU A 169 -8.61 14.02 -10.13
CA LEU A 169 -9.85 13.49 -10.69
C LEU A 169 -9.94 11.97 -10.54
N ARG A 170 -8.88 11.22 -10.86
CA ARG A 170 -8.84 9.76 -10.67
C ARG A 170 -8.99 9.35 -9.21
N ALA A 171 -8.42 10.12 -8.29
CA ALA A 171 -8.58 9.88 -6.85
C ALA A 171 -10.04 10.07 -6.41
N LEU A 172 -10.70 11.12 -6.90
CA LEU A 172 -12.13 11.37 -6.66
C LEU A 172 -13.03 10.28 -7.27
N GLU A 173 -12.71 9.79 -8.47
CA GLU A 173 -13.38 8.64 -9.10
C GLU A 173 -13.25 7.37 -8.25
N THR A 174 -12.05 7.11 -7.71
CA THR A 174 -11.78 5.96 -6.83
C THR A 174 -12.63 6.00 -5.56
N LEU A 175 -12.96 7.20 -5.07
CA LEU A 175 -13.81 7.42 -3.89
C LEU A 175 -15.32 7.30 -4.19
N GLY A 176 -15.71 6.90 -5.41
CA GLY A 176 -17.09 6.61 -5.75
C GLY A 176 -17.90 7.82 -6.22
N LEU A 177 -17.27 8.96 -6.51
CA LEU A 177 -17.96 10.13 -7.08
C LEU A 177 -18.40 9.95 -8.55
N ALA A 178 -18.09 8.80 -9.17
CA ALA A 178 -18.48 8.47 -10.54
C ALA A 178 -19.73 7.56 -10.65
N THR A 179 -20.45 7.29 -9.56
CA THR A 179 -21.67 6.48 -9.62
C THR A 179 -22.76 7.05 -8.73
N ASP A 180 -23.78 7.61 -9.40
CA ASP A 180 -25.12 7.88 -8.90
C ASP A 180 -25.64 6.66 -8.11
N LYS A 181 -26.10 6.87 -6.88
CA LYS A 181 -26.71 5.83 -6.03
C LYS A 181 -28.22 5.86 -6.17
#